data_AF-A0A2C9LAS0-F1
#
_entry.id   AF-A0A2C9LAS0-F1
#
_cell.length_a   1.000
_cell.length_b   1.000
_cell.length_c   1.000
_cell.angle_alpha   90.00
_cell.angle_beta   90.00
_cell.angle_gamma   90.00
#
_symmetry.space_group_name_H-M   'P 1'
#
loop_
_entity.id
_entity.type
_entity.pdbx_description
1 polymer ?
#
loop_
_entity_poly.entity_id
_entity_poly.type
_entity_poly.pdbx_seq_one_letter_code
_entity_poly.pdbx_strand_id
1 'polypeptide(L)'
;IGYNLLWRSPELELIPECQKFGINLMAYSPLQQGLLTGKFASLSDVPEGRRRGRLFSKDSTSLSRHGQDGAEEEVDQALKRICEICNNAGIQMSKAALSWILQQDGIAVVIAGASSPEQVVENSEIIKLNNVSVMSD
;
A
#
# COMPACT_ATOMS: atom_id res chain seq x y z
N ILE A 1 4.42 -2.25 -11.80
CA ILE A 1 5.36 -1.54 -10.91
C ILE A 1 4.95 -1.73 -9.45
N GLY A 2 5.89 -1.76 -8.52
CA GLY A 2 5.55 -1.80 -7.10
C GLY A 2 5.04 -0.42 -6.73
N TYR A 3 3.76 -0.32 -6.36
CA TYR A 3 3.15 0.98 -6.09
C TYR A 3 2.00 0.84 -5.11
N ASN A 4 2.11 1.52 -3.98
CA ASN A 4 1.13 1.57 -2.91
C ASN A 4 1.44 2.75 -1.97
N LEU A 5 0.59 2.96 -0.95
CA LEU A 5 0.74 4.06 0.02
C LEU A 5 2.09 4.08 0.75
N LEU A 6 2.77 2.93 0.91
CA LEU A 6 4.07 2.81 1.57
C LEU A 6 5.26 2.73 0.58
N TRP A 7 4.99 2.65 -0.73
CA TRP A 7 6.02 2.52 -1.75
C TRP A 7 5.66 3.40 -2.96
N ARG A 8 6.18 4.63 -2.94
CA ARG A 8 5.84 5.69 -3.91
C ARG A 8 7.03 6.14 -4.75
N SER A 9 8.16 5.42 -4.72
CA SER A 9 9.33 5.77 -5.54
C SER A 9 9.06 5.91 -7.05
N PRO A 10 8.11 5.18 -7.67
CA PRO A 10 7.78 5.40 -9.07
C PRO A 10 7.25 6.81 -9.41
N GLU A 11 6.73 7.56 -8.43
CA GLU A 11 6.21 8.92 -8.64
C GLU A 11 7.30 9.93 -9.00
N LEU A 12 8.55 9.67 -8.61
CA LEU A 12 9.65 10.61 -8.81
C LEU A 12 10.03 10.77 -10.29
N GLU A 13 10.00 9.66 -11.03
CA GLU A 13 10.50 9.64 -12.42
C GLU A 13 9.65 8.74 -13.32
N LEU A 14 9.40 7.50 -12.91
CA LEU A 14 8.81 6.47 -13.78
C LEU A 14 7.38 6.80 -14.22
N ILE A 15 6.50 7.19 -13.28
CA ILE A 15 5.10 7.52 -13.59
C ILE A 15 5.02 8.76 -14.50
N PRO A 16 5.66 9.90 -14.16
CA PRO A 16 5.67 11.07 -15.05
C PRO A 16 6.23 10.77 -16.45
N GLU A 17 7.29 9.96 -16.55
CA GLU A 17 7.88 9.63 -17.84
C GLU A 17 6.94 8.76 -18.68
N CYS A 18 6.33 7.73 -18.10
CA CYS A 18 5.34 6.92 -18.79
C CYS A 18 4.14 7.74 -19.27
N GLN A 19 3.67 8.70 -18.47
CA GLN A 19 2.59 9.61 -18.86
C GLN A 19 2.92 10.44 -20.10
N LYS A 20 4.16 10.96 -20.22
CA LYS A 20 4.60 11.72 -21.42
C LYS A 20 4.48 10.91 -22.71
N PHE A 21 4.64 9.59 -22.63
CA PHE A 21 4.53 8.67 -23.76
C PHE A 21 3.14 8.01 -23.90
N GLY A 22 2.16 8.41 -23.08
CA GLY A 22 0.82 7.80 -23.09
C GLY A 22 0.81 6.34 -22.64
N ILE A 23 1.80 5.92 -21.85
CA ILE A 23 1.93 4.55 -21.33
C ILE A 23 1.22 4.47 -19.98
N ASN A 24 0.22 3.61 -19.88
CA ASN A 24 -0.43 3.27 -18.62
C ASN A 24 0.33 2.18 -17.87
N LEU A 25 0.33 2.29 -16.54
CA LEU A 25 1.03 1.38 -15.65
C LEU A 25 0.06 0.50 -14.88
N MET A 26 0.54 -0.70 -14.54
CA MET A 26 -0.15 -1.65 -13.66
C MET A 26 0.57 -1.71 -12.32
N ALA A 27 -0.14 -1.48 -11.21
CA ALA A 27 0.40 -1.55 -9.86
C ALA A 27 0.34 -2.98 -9.32
N TYR A 28 1.46 -3.48 -8.78
CA TYR A 28 1.55 -4.74 -8.03
C TYR A 28 1.86 -4.47 -6.56
N SER A 29 1.56 -5.45 -5.70
CA SER A 29 1.63 -5.34 -4.24
C SER A 29 0.86 -4.11 -3.69
N PRO A 30 -0.38 -3.85 -4.14
CA PRO A 30 -1.10 -2.63 -3.77
C PRO A 30 -1.46 -2.58 -2.29
N LEU A 31 -1.63 -3.74 -1.65
CA LEU A 31 -1.93 -3.87 -0.21
C LEU A 31 -0.68 -4.16 0.65
N GLN A 32 0.51 -4.10 0.05
CA GLN A 32 1.80 -4.42 0.66
C GLN A 32 1.77 -5.70 1.51
N GLN A 33 1.44 -6.83 0.87
CA GLN A 33 1.29 -8.13 1.51
C GLN A 33 0.28 -8.15 2.69
N GLY A 34 -0.69 -7.24 2.70
CA GLY A 34 -1.73 -7.16 3.70
C GLY A 34 -1.45 -6.17 4.84
N LEU A 35 -0.34 -5.42 4.80
CA LEU A 35 -0.11 -4.34 5.77
C LEU A 35 -1.18 -3.24 5.64
N LEU A 36 -1.58 -2.91 4.42
CA LEU A 36 -2.56 -1.86 4.13
C LEU A 36 -4.01 -2.34 4.22
N THR A 37 -4.30 -3.35 5.04
CA THR A 37 -5.68 -3.86 5.23
C THR A 37 -6.21 -3.62 6.65
N GLY A 38 -5.39 -3.07 7.55
CA GLY A 38 -5.75 -2.85 8.95
C GLY A 38 -5.86 -4.14 9.79
N LYS A 39 -5.44 -5.29 9.26
CA LYS A 39 -5.61 -6.59 9.94
C LYS A 39 -4.56 -6.89 11.01
N PHE A 40 -3.43 -6.20 10.96
CA PHE A 40 -2.34 -6.37 11.93
C PHE A 40 -2.37 -5.19 12.89
N ALA A 41 -2.48 -5.47 14.19
CA ALA A 41 -2.50 -4.42 15.20
C ALA A 41 -1.10 -3.82 15.42
N SER A 42 -0.06 -4.62 15.18
CA SER A 42 1.35 -4.24 15.28
C SER A 42 2.19 -4.90 14.19
N LEU A 43 3.39 -4.36 13.93
CA LEU A 43 4.35 -4.99 13.01
C LEU A 43 4.84 -6.36 13.49
N SER A 44 4.80 -6.64 14.80
CA SER A 44 5.12 -7.97 15.35
C SER A 44 4.08 -9.04 14.98
N ASP A 45 2.84 -8.65 14.66
CA ASP A 45 1.79 -9.59 14.23
C ASP A 45 1.94 -10.04 12.77
N VAL A 46 2.87 -9.43 12.03
CA VAL A 46 3.09 -9.70 10.61
C VAL A 46 3.82 -11.05 10.46
N PRO A 47 3.25 -12.04 9.74
CA PRO A 47 3.88 -13.33 9.55
C PRO A 47 5.26 -13.22 8.93
N GLU A 48 6.19 -14.04 9.38
CA GLU A 48 7.60 -14.05 8.96
C GLU A 48 7.76 -13.97 7.43
N GLY A 49 7.04 -14.83 6.68
CA GLY A 49 7.10 -14.86 5.22
C GLY A 49 6.74 -13.54 4.52
N ARG A 50 6.02 -12.64 5.20
CA ARG A 50 5.61 -11.33 4.68
C ARG A 50 6.59 -10.20 5.02
N ARG A 51 7.45 -10.39 6.03
CA ARG A 51 8.42 -9.40 6.51
C ARG A 51 9.69 -9.29 5.64
N ARG A 52 9.90 -10.18 4.67
CA ARG A 52 11.12 -10.23 3.81
C ARG A 52 11.44 -9.00 2.93
N GLY A 53 10.59 -7.97 2.92
CA GLY A 53 10.71 -6.81 2.03
C GLY A 53 11.45 -5.65 2.71
N ARG A 54 11.92 -4.67 1.91
CA ARG A 54 12.74 -3.53 2.37
C ARG A 54 12.08 -2.58 3.38
N LEU A 55 10.81 -2.79 3.72
CA LEU A 55 10.15 -2.06 4.80
C LEU A 55 10.56 -2.59 6.18
N PHE A 56 11.12 -3.80 6.23
CA PHE A 56 11.64 -4.42 7.45
C PHE A 56 13.15 -4.61 7.33
N SER A 57 13.82 -4.69 8.46
CA SER A 57 15.24 -4.94 8.57
C SER A 57 15.61 -6.29 7.95
N LYS A 58 16.82 -6.36 7.40
CA LYS A 58 17.48 -7.61 6.99
C LYS A 58 17.49 -8.66 8.10
N ASP A 59 17.46 -8.25 9.38
CA ASP A 59 17.51 -9.13 10.54
C ASP A 59 16.10 -9.52 11.06
N SER A 60 15.03 -9.02 10.44
CA SER A 60 13.64 -9.30 10.86
C SER A 60 13.20 -10.75 10.64
N THR A 61 13.85 -11.46 9.71
CA THR A 61 13.61 -12.86 9.36
C THR A 61 14.80 -13.45 8.59
N SER A 62 15.01 -14.76 8.74
CA SER A 62 15.95 -15.55 7.92
C SER A 62 15.64 -15.53 6.42
N LEU A 63 14.42 -15.16 6.02
CA LEU A 63 13.97 -15.11 4.62
C LEU A 63 14.36 -13.82 3.90
N SER A 64 14.88 -12.82 4.62
CA SER A 64 15.30 -11.54 4.06
C SER A 64 16.56 -11.70 3.21
N ARG A 65 16.54 -11.12 2.00
CA ARG A 65 17.65 -11.20 1.02
C ARG A 65 18.17 -9.85 0.55
N HIS A 66 17.65 -8.75 1.08
CA HIS A 66 17.99 -7.40 0.60
C HIS A 66 19.20 -6.79 1.33
N GLY A 67 19.56 -7.26 2.52
CA GLY A 67 20.77 -6.84 3.24
C GLY A 67 20.78 -5.37 3.70
N GLN A 68 19.62 -4.73 3.76
CA GLN A 68 19.48 -3.33 4.19
C GLN A 68 18.76 -3.28 5.55
N ASP A 69 18.94 -2.17 6.26
CA ASP A 69 18.07 -1.85 7.38
C ASP A 69 16.64 -1.61 6.87
N GLY A 70 15.69 -1.70 7.80
CA GLY A 70 14.27 -1.47 7.52
C GLY A 70 13.87 -0.05 7.84
N ALA A 71 12.56 0.18 7.80
CA ALA A 71 11.93 1.45 8.18
C ALA A 71 10.72 1.15 9.07
N GLU A 72 10.86 0.20 10.00
CA GLU A 72 9.74 -0.29 10.81
C GLU A 72 9.07 0.80 11.62
N GLU A 73 9.84 1.76 12.15
CA GLU A 73 9.29 2.88 12.92
C GLU A 73 8.39 3.77 12.05
N GLU A 74 8.87 4.18 10.88
CA GLU A 74 8.12 5.01 9.94
C GLU A 74 6.91 4.26 9.37
N VAL A 75 7.07 2.96 9.11
CA VAL A 75 5.98 2.09 8.64
C VAL A 75 4.90 1.96 9.71
N ASP A 76 5.26 1.75 10.98
CA ASP A 76 4.31 1.67 12.08
C ASP A 76 3.53 2.98 12.27
N GLN A 77 4.23 4.12 12.25
CA GLN A 77 3.62 5.45 12.32
C GLN A 77 2.66 5.70 11.15
N ALA A 78 3.08 5.38 9.92
CA ALA A 78 2.25 5.53 8.73
C ALA A 78 0.99 4.65 8.79
N LEU A 79 1.14 3.37 9.17
CA LEU A 79 0.02 2.44 9.28
C LEU A 79 -0.99 2.89 10.33
N LYS A 80 -0.53 3.35 11.51
CA LYS A 80 -1.39 3.90 12.56
C LYS A 80 -2.17 5.11 12.05
N ARG A 81 -1.50 6.05 11.39
CA ARG A 81 -2.16 7.26 10.86
C ARG A 81 -3.17 6.95 9.76
N ILE A 82 -2.84 6.05 8.84
CA ILE A 82 -3.76 5.62 7.79
C ILE A 82 -4.97 4.91 8.40
N CYS A 83 -4.76 4.04 9.38
CA CYS A 83 -5.84 3.35 10.10
C CYS A 83 -6.77 4.35 10.79
N GLU A 84 -6.23 5.35 11.49
CA GLU A 84 -7.01 6.41 12.12
C GLU A 84 -7.86 7.20 11.11
N ILE A 85 -7.27 7.62 9.98
CA ILE A 85 -7.99 8.32 8.90
C ILE A 85 -9.14 7.46 8.37
N CYS A 86 -8.88 6.18 8.13
CA CYS A 86 -9.87 5.23 7.63
C CYS A 86 -11.02 5.02 8.63
N ASN A 87 -10.70 4.88 9.92
CA ASN A 87 -11.68 4.73 11.00
C ASN A 87 -12.56 5.97 11.13
N ASN A 88 -11.98 7.17 11.10
CA ASN A 88 -12.71 8.44 11.15
C ASN A 88 -13.64 8.61 9.94
N ALA A 89 -13.27 8.05 8.79
CA ALA A 89 -14.08 8.07 7.58
C ALA A 89 -15.10 6.92 7.48
N GLY A 90 -15.04 5.93 8.38
CA GLY A 90 -15.86 4.71 8.30
C GLY A 90 -15.55 3.84 7.07
N ILE A 91 -14.32 3.88 6.56
CA ILE A 91 -13.88 3.16 5.35
C ILE A 91 -12.89 2.08 5.73
N GLN A 92 -13.05 0.86 5.18
CA GLN A 92 -12.06 -0.20 5.35
C GLN A 92 -10.72 0.18 4.70
N MET A 93 -9.61 0.00 5.43
CA MET A 93 -8.28 0.44 4.98
C MET A 93 -7.84 -0.17 3.64
N SER A 94 -8.15 -1.44 3.37
CA SER A 94 -7.84 -2.08 2.07
C SER A 94 -8.57 -1.38 0.92
N LYS A 95 -9.85 -1.08 1.11
CA LYS A 95 -10.68 -0.37 0.14
C LYS A 95 -10.15 1.04 -0.12
N ALA A 96 -9.76 1.77 0.92
CA ALA A 96 -9.11 3.07 0.79
C ALA A 96 -7.78 2.98 0.02
N ALA A 97 -6.92 2.02 0.35
CA ALA A 97 -5.62 1.84 -0.30
C ALA A 97 -5.75 1.52 -1.79
N LEU A 98 -6.64 0.60 -2.17
CA LEU A 98 -6.89 0.24 -3.57
C LEU A 98 -7.49 1.41 -4.35
N SER A 99 -8.48 2.09 -3.76
CA SER A 99 -9.14 3.25 -4.37
C SER A 99 -8.15 4.40 -4.59
N TRP A 100 -7.26 4.65 -3.64
CA TRP A 100 -6.23 5.69 -3.76
C TRP A 100 -5.31 5.43 -4.95
N ILE A 101 -4.85 4.19 -5.17
CA ILE A 101 -3.96 3.83 -6.28
C ILE A 101 -4.66 4.04 -7.62
N LEU A 102 -5.92 3.63 -7.75
CA LEU A 102 -6.70 3.79 -9.00
C LEU A 102 -7.05 5.25 -9.31
N GLN A 103 -6.90 6.15 -8.34
CA GLN A 103 -7.06 7.59 -8.55
C GLN A 103 -5.75 8.30 -8.94
N GLN A 104 -4.63 7.58 -9.03
CA GLN A 104 -3.36 8.18 -9.45
C GLN A 104 -3.27 8.22 -10.97
N ASP A 105 -2.88 9.37 -11.51
CA ASP A 105 -2.71 9.54 -12.95
C ASP A 105 -1.69 8.54 -13.50
N GLY A 106 -1.99 7.94 -14.65
CA GLY A 106 -1.11 6.97 -15.31
C GLY A 106 -1.17 5.55 -14.72
N ILE A 107 -1.99 5.29 -13.70
CA ILE A 107 -2.27 3.94 -13.21
C ILE A 107 -3.61 3.45 -13.76
N ALA A 108 -3.60 2.43 -14.61
CA ALA A 108 -4.81 1.87 -15.21
C ALA A 108 -5.31 0.60 -14.53
N VAL A 109 -4.41 -0.16 -13.88
CA VAL A 109 -4.74 -1.46 -13.31
C VAL A 109 -4.09 -1.63 -11.95
N VAL A 110 -4.81 -2.24 -11.02
CA VAL A 110 -4.30 -2.66 -9.72
C VAL A 110 -4.42 -4.18 -9.58
N ILE A 111 -3.30 -4.86 -9.32
CA ILE A 111 -3.26 -6.32 -9.15
C ILE A 111 -3.43 -6.65 -7.65
N ALA A 112 -4.68 -6.79 -7.22
CA ALA A 112 -5.02 -7.15 -5.85
C ALA A 112 -5.04 -8.68 -5.65
N GLY A 113 -4.11 -9.20 -4.86
CA GLY A 113 -4.11 -10.61 -4.47
C GLY A 113 -5.15 -10.91 -3.39
N ALA A 114 -5.68 -12.14 -3.41
CA ALA A 114 -6.67 -12.63 -2.45
C ALA A 114 -6.37 -14.09 -2.09
N SER A 115 -6.66 -14.48 -0.84
CA SER A 115 -6.60 -15.87 -0.36
C SER A 115 -7.97 -16.51 -0.21
N SER A 116 -9.06 -15.77 -0.45
CA SER A 116 -10.42 -16.29 -0.48
C SER A 116 -11.28 -15.54 -1.51
N PRO A 117 -12.39 -16.12 -1.99
CA PRO A 117 -13.32 -15.45 -2.90
C PRO A 117 -13.91 -14.15 -2.32
N GLU A 118 -14.18 -14.10 -1.02
CA GLU A 118 -14.73 -12.92 -0.35
C GLU A 118 -13.79 -11.73 -0.48
N GLN A 119 -12.48 -11.96 -0.33
CA GLN A 119 -11.47 -10.92 -0.54
C GLN A 119 -11.42 -10.43 -1.98
N VAL A 120 -11.75 -11.27 -2.98
CA VAL A 120 -11.85 -10.82 -4.38
C VAL A 120 -13.00 -9.82 -4.51
N VAL A 121 -14.16 -10.14 -3.91
CA VAL A 121 -15.32 -9.24 -3.89
C VAL A 121 -14.98 -7.94 -3.16
N GLU A 122 -14.47 -8.01 -1.92
CA GLU A 122 -14.07 -6.84 -1.13
C GLU A 122 -13.05 -5.95 -1.87
N ASN A 123 -12.04 -6.55 -2.51
CA ASN A 123 -11.03 -5.80 -3.26
C ASN A 123 -11.61 -5.13 -4.53
N SER A 124 -12.74 -5.61 -5.05
CA SER A 124 -13.41 -5.03 -6.23
C SER A 124 -14.31 -3.85 -5.90
N GLU A 125 -14.67 -3.66 -4.61
CA GLU A 125 -15.57 -2.60 -4.15
C GLU A 125 -14.86 -1.24 -4.02
N ILE A 126 -14.34 -0.72 -5.11
CA ILE A 126 -13.64 0.57 -5.18
C ILE A 126 -14.59 1.74 -4.94
N ILE A 127 -14.11 2.75 -4.22
CA ILE A 127 -14.87 3.98 -3.92
C ILE A 127 -14.15 5.21 -4.47
N LYS A 128 -14.90 6.30 -4.65
CA LYS A 128 -14.31 7.60 -4.95
C LYS A 128 -13.90 8.29 -3.65
N LEU A 129 -12.61 8.50 -3.47
CA LEU A 129 -12.04 9.28 -2.37
C LEU A 129 -12.08 10.77 -2.76
N ASN A 130 -12.61 11.60 -1.87
CA ASN A 130 -12.66 13.04 -2.08
C ASN A 130 -11.32 13.67 -1.70
N ASN A 131 -10.83 14.59 -2.53
CA ASN A 131 -9.67 15.41 -2.22
C ASN A 131 -10.08 16.53 -1.25
N VAL A 132 -10.25 16.20 0.03
CA VAL A 132 -10.36 17.22 1.06
C VAL A 132 -8.94 17.53 1.53
N SER A 133 -8.46 18.73 1.22
CA SER A 133 -7.21 19.24 1.77
C SER A 133 -7.30 19.21 3.29
N VAL A 134 -6.58 18.30 3.94
CA VAL A 134 -6.39 18.38 5.39
C VAL A 134 -5.50 19.60 5.60
N MET A 135 -6.10 20.73 6.00
CA MET A 135 -5.34 21.88 6.46
C MET A 135 -4.44 21.38 7.59
N SER A 136 -3.14 21.56 7.43
CA SER A 136 -2.17 21.28 8.47
C SER A 136 -2.33 22.37 9.52
N ASP A 137 -2.72 22.00 10.74
CA ASP A 137 -2.62 22.88 11.91
C ASP A 137 -1.13 23.09 12.29
#